data_AF-A0A242MPF7-F1
#
_entry.id   AF-A0A242MPF7-F1
#
_cell.length_a   1.000
_cell.length_b   1.000
_cell.length_c   1.000
_cell.angle_alpha   90.00
_cell.angle_beta   90.00
_cell.angle_gamma   90.00
#
_symmetry.space_group_name_H-M   'P 1'
#
loop_
_entity.id
_entity.type
_entity.pdbx_description
1 polymer ?
#
loop_
_entity_poly.entity_id
_entity_poly.type
_entity_poly.pdbx_seq_one_letter_code
_entity_poly.pdbx_strand_id
1 'polypeptide(L)'
;MPTAALLRRESDKGPTPRSVADSDRQSSVSLPFSKKWTCDMLIAQHSVAGEGVVCPLPLHNDSVSTDQIALNEFLAGQSNLPWVVFRAAHRAANYPTLPARARAVLAALARTVDANDPYASIFARRELLTGRALQSMRTFYRSLDDLETAGLIERAPQKRYGTAGLFGRAYLHLTERSAMVLGYISASVETESAEEPAESQDSRPAVLDSTFETPCVSVADGAIYKDLFPKNQKRQPGRLPADLERLLSLGFRQFLIFKLMREAKTHAKLLSDVVEATWDHLKQAKRPISYLRALLRSPVDFSHQIRAKHAADERKTREAKHAAQVELSVSESAGKTFIDTEESKLIVVSSDAQSISVHYHREVSPRVATGQWAESFVAAIRTNTLKEATFEQIKDFQRNRPNAVIRPVDAQTEATAEAQARTRTADIGDRLNEMKRTLRAACAGVSRAAKGGFPDDDRSQNRAGKPKGYGVQAVV
;
A
#
# COMPACT_ATOMS: atom_id res chain seq x y z
N MET A 1 -46.27 -60.81 -4.89
CA MET A 1 -47.45 -59.93 -4.70
C MET A 1 -46.96 -58.48 -4.74
N PRO A 2 -47.58 -57.63 -5.57
CA PRO A 2 -46.96 -56.44 -6.17
C PRO A 2 -47.67 -55.13 -5.80
N THR A 3 -47.15 -53.97 -6.22
CA THR A 3 -47.89 -52.84 -6.85
C THR A 3 -46.84 -51.79 -7.28
N ALA A 4 -46.50 -51.64 -8.56
CA ALA A 4 -47.21 -50.93 -9.65
C ALA A 4 -47.25 -49.40 -9.39
N ALA A 5 -46.96 -48.46 -10.30
CA ALA A 5 -47.01 -48.44 -11.76
C ALA A 5 -46.38 -47.13 -12.34
N LEU A 6 -45.90 -47.19 -13.59
CA LEU A 6 -46.03 -46.25 -14.75
C LEU A 6 -45.78 -44.72 -14.57
N LEU A 7 -45.17 -43.90 -15.46
CA LEU A 7 -44.95 -43.79 -16.93
C LEU A 7 -43.68 -42.93 -17.17
N ARG A 8 -42.74 -43.15 -18.12
CA ARG A 8 -42.75 -43.17 -19.61
C ARG A 8 -42.61 -41.79 -20.31
N ARG A 9 -41.48 -41.62 -21.04
CA ARG A 9 -41.20 -40.88 -22.32
C ARG A 9 -39.66 -40.80 -22.46
N GLU A 10 -38.90 -41.41 -23.38
CA GLU A 10 -39.00 -41.62 -24.86
C GLU A 10 -39.35 -40.30 -25.57
N SER A 11 -38.61 -39.74 -26.54
CA SER A 11 -37.54 -40.13 -27.47
C SER A 11 -36.77 -38.83 -27.84
N ASP A 12 -35.60 -38.78 -28.47
CA ASP A 12 -35.48 -38.92 -29.92
C ASP A 12 -33.99 -38.99 -30.35
N LYS A 13 -33.62 -40.09 -31.00
CA LYS A 13 -32.40 -40.26 -31.79
C LYS A 13 -32.90 -40.56 -33.20
N GLY A 14 -32.56 -39.70 -34.16
CA GLY A 14 -32.89 -39.84 -35.57
C GLY A 14 -31.69 -39.52 -36.48
N PRO A 15 -31.70 -39.98 -37.74
CA PRO A 15 -30.60 -40.76 -38.29
C PRO A 15 -29.93 -40.16 -39.55
N THR A 16 -28.75 -40.68 -39.88
CA THR A 16 -28.17 -40.68 -41.25
C THR A 16 -29.04 -41.46 -42.22
N PRO A 17 -29.03 -41.14 -43.53
CA PRO A 17 -28.41 -42.11 -44.45
C PRO A 17 -27.80 -41.56 -45.77
N ARG A 18 -26.82 -42.35 -46.25
CA ARG A 18 -26.58 -42.86 -47.61
C ARG A 18 -25.95 -42.00 -48.72
N SER A 19 -24.91 -42.65 -49.26
CA SER A 19 -24.23 -42.51 -50.53
C SER A 19 -25.13 -42.71 -51.76
N VAL A 20 -24.85 -41.96 -52.83
CA VAL A 20 -24.99 -42.42 -54.21
C VAL A 20 -23.79 -41.91 -55.00
N ALA A 21 -23.13 -42.82 -55.69
CA ALA A 21 -22.09 -42.56 -56.68
C ALA A 21 -22.73 -42.07 -57.97
N ASP A 22 -22.07 -41.20 -58.72
CA ASP A 22 -22.00 -41.41 -60.16
C ASP A 22 -20.76 -40.78 -60.79
N SER A 23 -20.23 -41.51 -61.74
CA SER A 23 -19.08 -41.18 -62.56
C SER A 23 -19.52 -40.25 -63.68
N ASP A 24 -18.68 -39.31 -64.11
CA ASP A 24 -18.53 -39.10 -65.54
C ASP A 24 -17.19 -38.51 -65.94
N ARG A 25 -16.75 -39.02 -67.08
CA ARG A 25 -15.42 -38.93 -67.70
C ARG A 25 -15.54 -38.00 -68.92
N GLN A 26 -14.37 -37.60 -69.44
CA GLN A 26 -14.09 -37.14 -70.81
C GLN A 26 -14.04 -35.63 -71.10
N SER A 27 -12.81 -35.10 -70.98
CA SER A 27 -11.98 -34.53 -72.05
C SER A 27 -12.58 -34.35 -73.47
N SER A 28 -12.41 -33.15 -74.04
CA SER A 28 -11.67 -32.92 -75.31
C SER A 28 -11.61 -31.41 -75.67
N VAL A 29 -10.40 -30.85 -75.84
CA VAL A 29 -9.80 -30.32 -77.09
C VAL A 29 -10.44 -28.99 -77.56
N SER A 30 -9.73 -27.84 -77.59
CA SER A 30 -8.87 -27.45 -78.72
C SER A 30 -8.22 -26.06 -78.50
N LEU A 31 -6.92 -25.96 -78.81
CA LEU A 31 -6.25 -24.73 -79.29
C LEU A 31 -6.20 -24.85 -80.83
N PRO A 32 -6.30 -23.77 -81.62
CA PRO A 32 -5.10 -22.98 -81.91
C PRO A 32 -5.37 -21.48 -82.22
N PHE A 33 -4.40 -20.59 -82.05
CA PHE A 33 -4.01 -19.66 -83.11
C PHE A 33 -2.76 -18.83 -82.76
N SER A 34 -1.79 -18.88 -83.67
CA SER A 34 -0.59 -18.05 -83.74
C SER A 34 -0.93 -16.68 -84.31
N LYS A 35 -0.40 -15.59 -83.72
CA LYS A 35 -0.23 -14.31 -84.43
C LYS A 35 0.90 -13.46 -83.82
N LYS A 36 2.03 -13.52 -84.54
CA LYS A 36 2.90 -12.42 -85.00
C LYS A 36 3.16 -11.27 -84.01
N TRP A 37 4.43 -11.21 -83.63
CA TRP A 37 5.10 -10.05 -83.05
C TRP A 37 5.23 -8.94 -84.10
N THR A 38 4.66 -7.78 -83.81
CA THR A 38 5.05 -6.49 -84.40
C THR A 38 5.44 -5.59 -83.25
N CYS A 39 6.72 -5.23 -83.23
CA CYS A 39 7.28 -4.25 -82.31
C CYS A 39 6.82 -2.86 -82.75
N ASP A 40 5.85 -2.28 -82.04
CA ASP A 40 5.69 -0.82 -82.01
C ASP A 40 6.28 -0.31 -80.69
N MET A 41 7.38 0.44 -80.85
CA MET A 41 8.03 1.23 -79.82
C MET A 41 7.12 2.40 -79.43
N LEU A 42 6.24 2.18 -78.47
CA LEU A 42 5.77 3.25 -77.59
C LEU A 42 6.58 3.13 -76.30
N ILE A 43 7.60 3.97 -76.17
CA ILE A 43 8.33 4.18 -74.92
C ILE A 43 7.31 4.73 -73.92
N ALA A 44 6.66 3.83 -73.19
CA ALA A 44 5.91 4.18 -72.01
C ALA A 44 6.93 4.74 -71.01
N GLN A 45 6.88 6.06 -70.79
CA GLN A 45 7.61 6.68 -69.71
C GLN A 45 7.21 5.95 -68.42
N HIS A 46 8.16 5.21 -67.83
CA HIS A 46 7.98 4.69 -66.48
C HIS A 46 7.77 5.89 -65.56
N SER A 47 6.57 5.99 -64.99
CA SER A 47 6.26 6.96 -63.95
C SER A 47 7.33 6.87 -62.86
N VAL A 48 8.04 7.98 -62.66
CA VAL A 48 9.00 8.14 -61.57
C VAL A 48 8.25 8.01 -60.26
N ALA A 49 8.74 7.15 -59.37
CA ALA A 49 8.16 6.93 -58.06
C ALA A 49 8.15 8.24 -57.25
N GLY A 50 6.98 8.89 -57.14
CA GLY A 50 6.81 10.10 -56.35
C GLY A 50 5.56 10.92 -56.68
N GLU A 51 5.00 10.80 -57.88
CA GLU A 51 3.79 11.55 -58.27
C GLU A 51 2.55 10.64 -58.26
N GLY A 52 2.17 10.21 -57.06
CA GLY A 52 0.87 9.60 -56.81
C GLY A 52 0.17 10.43 -55.75
N VAL A 53 -1.00 10.98 -56.07
CA VAL A 53 -1.92 11.54 -55.08
C VAL A 53 -2.07 10.52 -53.96
N VAL A 54 -1.60 10.87 -52.77
CA VAL A 54 -1.73 10.04 -51.58
C VAL A 54 -3.22 10.00 -51.25
N CYS A 55 -3.92 8.99 -51.77
CA CYS A 55 -5.22 8.62 -51.26
C CYS A 55 -4.97 7.83 -49.96
N PRO A 56 -5.21 8.39 -48.76
CA PRO A 56 -5.12 7.59 -47.55
C PRO A 56 -6.18 6.49 -47.62
N LEU A 57 -5.72 5.25 -47.70
CA LEU A 57 -6.58 4.07 -47.54
C LEU A 57 -7.21 4.11 -46.13
N PRO A 58 -8.44 3.59 -45.96
CA PRO A 58 -9.13 3.65 -44.68
C PRO A 58 -8.30 2.98 -43.58
N LEU A 59 -8.19 3.65 -42.44
CA LEU A 59 -7.56 3.14 -41.21
C LEU A 59 -8.10 1.74 -40.87
N HIS A 60 -7.35 0.70 -41.23
CA HIS A 60 -7.54 -0.63 -40.69
C HIS A 60 -6.87 -0.67 -39.31
N ASN A 61 -7.62 -1.05 -38.28
CA ASN A 61 -7.18 -1.06 -36.88
C ASN A 61 -5.92 -1.92 -36.60
N ASP A 62 -5.46 -2.69 -37.57
CA ASP A 62 -4.21 -3.46 -37.50
C ASP A 62 -2.95 -2.58 -37.68
N SER A 63 -3.08 -1.38 -38.27
CA SER A 63 -1.95 -0.50 -38.59
C SER A 63 -1.22 -0.03 -37.33
N VAL A 64 -1.98 0.30 -36.27
CA VAL A 64 -1.43 0.75 -34.98
C VAL A 64 -0.63 -0.38 -34.31
N SER A 65 -1.08 -1.63 -34.45
CA SER A 65 -0.37 -2.80 -33.90
C SER A 65 0.94 -3.04 -34.65
N THR A 66 0.92 -3.00 -35.99
CA THR A 66 2.13 -3.13 -36.80
C THR A 66 3.11 -1.98 -36.59
N ASP A 67 2.64 -0.75 -36.46
CA ASP A 67 3.49 0.42 -36.18
C ASP A 67 4.08 0.35 -34.77
N GLN A 68 3.32 -0.15 -33.80
CA GLN A 68 3.81 -0.37 -32.44
C GLN A 68 4.85 -1.52 -32.41
N ILE A 69 4.67 -2.59 -33.19
CA ILE A 69 5.64 -3.68 -33.33
C ILE A 69 6.92 -3.16 -33.99
N ALA A 70 6.82 -2.41 -35.09
CA ALA A 70 7.95 -1.81 -35.78
C ALA A 70 8.70 -0.81 -34.87
N LEU A 71 7.97 0.01 -34.11
CA LEU A 71 8.55 0.92 -33.12
C LEU A 71 9.25 0.16 -32.00
N ASN A 72 8.65 -0.91 -31.48
CA ASN A 72 9.28 -1.75 -30.46
C ASN A 72 10.53 -2.46 -30.99
N GLU A 73 10.52 -2.94 -32.23
CA GLU A 73 11.68 -3.55 -32.89
C GLU A 73 12.81 -2.53 -33.10
N PHE A 74 12.46 -1.32 -33.54
CA PHE A 74 13.39 -0.20 -33.67
C PHE A 74 14.00 0.22 -32.33
N LEU A 75 13.17 0.41 -31.30
CA LEU A 75 13.61 0.81 -29.95
C LEU A 75 14.38 -0.30 -29.23
N ALA A 76 14.09 -1.58 -29.49
CA ALA A 76 14.88 -2.69 -28.98
C ALA A 76 16.34 -2.62 -29.44
N GLY A 77 16.60 -2.08 -30.64
CA GLY A 77 17.93 -1.79 -31.17
C GLY A 77 18.63 -0.58 -30.56
N GLN A 78 17.92 0.32 -29.86
CA GLN A 78 18.47 1.54 -29.25
C GLN A 78 18.95 1.36 -27.82
N SER A 79 18.73 0.19 -27.20
CA SER A 79 19.31 -0.09 -25.89
C SER A 79 20.82 -0.26 -26.02
N ASN A 80 21.57 0.72 -25.51
CA ASN A 80 23.03 0.61 -25.43
C ASN A 80 23.38 -0.63 -24.61
N LEU A 81 23.90 -1.65 -25.27
CA LEU A 81 24.43 -2.84 -24.60
C LEU A 81 25.50 -2.39 -23.59
N PRO A 82 25.58 -3.00 -22.39
CA PRO A 82 26.69 -2.76 -21.47
C PRO A 82 28.02 -2.93 -22.21
N TRP A 83 28.99 -2.04 -21.94
CA TRP A 83 30.27 -2.01 -22.65
C TRP A 83 30.97 -3.38 -22.69
N VAL A 84 30.88 -4.15 -21.62
CA VAL A 84 31.44 -5.52 -21.52
C VAL A 84 30.82 -6.45 -22.56
N VAL A 85 29.49 -6.44 -22.70
CA VAL A 85 28.74 -7.25 -23.66
C VAL A 85 29.00 -6.79 -25.10
N PHE A 86 29.08 -5.47 -25.33
CA PHE A 86 29.42 -4.91 -26.62
C PHE A 86 30.83 -5.33 -27.06
N ARG A 87 31.82 -5.20 -26.18
CA ARG A 87 33.21 -5.62 -26.41
C ARG A 87 33.29 -7.12 -26.67
N ALA A 88 32.58 -7.93 -25.90
CA ALA A 88 32.51 -9.38 -26.09
C ALA A 88 31.92 -9.76 -27.45
N ALA A 89 30.81 -9.14 -27.85
CA ALA A 89 30.21 -9.37 -29.16
C ALA A 89 31.13 -8.94 -30.32
N HIS A 90 31.84 -7.82 -30.16
CA HIS A 90 32.82 -7.35 -31.14
C HIS A 90 34.03 -8.31 -31.25
N ARG A 91 34.53 -8.82 -30.11
CA ARG A 91 35.59 -9.84 -30.09
C ARG A 91 35.14 -11.15 -30.72
N ALA A 92 33.91 -11.58 -30.44
CA ALA A 92 33.30 -12.75 -31.05
C ALA A 92 33.24 -12.64 -32.58
N ALA A 93 32.80 -11.47 -33.07
CA ALA A 93 32.69 -11.20 -34.49
C ALA A 93 34.05 -11.21 -35.22
N ASN A 94 35.14 -10.93 -34.51
CA ASN A 94 36.50 -10.84 -35.06
C ASN A 94 37.40 -12.01 -34.70
N TYR A 95 36.84 -13.12 -34.18
CA TYR A 95 37.64 -14.26 -33.75
C TYR A 95 38.24 -15.01 -34.96
N PRO A 96 39.57 -15.09 -35.12
CA PRO A 96 40.19 -15.43 -36.40
C PRO A 96 40.03 -16.90 -36.81
N THR A 97 39.90 -17.83 -35.85
CA THR A 97 39.92 -19.27 -36.16
C THR A 97 38.54 -19.84 -36.52
N LEU A 98 37.49 -19.02 -36.56
CA LEU A 98 36.12 -19.46 -36.84
C LEU A 98 35.60 -18.96 -38.19
N PRO A 99 34.77 -19.76 -38.88
CA PRO A 99 34.07 -19.29 -40.08
C PRO A 99 33.08 -18.16 -39.72
N ALA A 100 32.78 -17.30 -40.69
CA ALA A 100 31.89 -16.14 -40.51
C ALA A 100 30.53 -16.51 -39.89
N ARG A 101 29.97 -17.68 -40.28
CA ARG A 101 28.73 -18.21 -39.70
C ARG A 101 28.85 -18.51 -38.20
N ALA A 102 29.96 -19.09 -37.75
CA ALA A 102 30.18 -19.42 -36.34
C ALA A 102 30.46 -18.16 -35.51
N ARG A 103 31.19 -17.18 -36.08
CA ARG A 103 31.41 -15.85 -35.47
C ARG A 103 30.10 -15.11 -35.20
N ALA A 104 29.15 -15.15 -36.14
CA ALA A 104 27.84 -14.53 -35.96
C ALA A 104 27.02 -15.18 -34.83
N VAL A 105 27.09 -16.51 -34.68
CA VAL A 105 26.45 -17.22 -33.57
C VAL A 105 27.14 -16.94 -32.24
N LEU A 106 28.48 -16.96 -32.21
CA LEU A 106 29.26 -16.58 -31.02
C LEU A 106 28.91 -15.15 -30.57
N ALA A 107 28.77 -14.20 -31.50
CA ALA A 107 28.38 -12.83 -31.20
C ALA A 107 26.92 -12.71 -30.74
N ALA A 108 26.03 -13.57 -31.23
CA ALA A 108 24.66 -13.67 -30.73
C ALA A 108 24.63 -14.22 -29.30
N LEU A 109 25.43 -15.25 -28.99
CA LEU A 109 25.58 -15.83 -27.66
C LEU A 109 26.16 -14.82 -26.67
N ALA A 110 27.23 -14.11 -27.06
CA ALA A 110 27.82 -13.05 -26.24
C ALA A 110 26.78 -12.01 -25.84
N ARG A 111 25.86 -11.61 -26.74
CA ARG A 111 24.77 -10.66 -26.43
C ARG A 111 23.65 -11.22 -25.53
N THR A 112 23.59 -12.54 -25.32
CA THR A 112 22.56 -13.18 -24.48
C THR A 112 23.06 -13.61 -23.10
N VAL A 113 24.37 -13.74 -22.93
CA VAL A 113 25.00 -14.21 -21.69
C VAL A 113 24.98 -13.10 -20.65
N ASP A 114 24.79 -13.48 -19.38
CA ASP A 114 24.95 -12.56 -18.26
C ASP A 114 26.45 -12.30 -18.03
N ALA A 115 26.86 -11.04 -18.03
CA ALA A 115 28.27 -10.67 -17.86
C ALA A 115 28.81 -11.01 -16.46
N ASN A 116 27.94 -11.14 -15.45
CA ASN A 116 28.35 -11.47 -14.08
C ASN A 116 28.57 -12.97 -13.87
N ASP A 117 27.94 -13.81 -14.69
CA ASP A 117 28.04 -15.27 -14.62
C ASP A 117 28.15 -15.85 -16.04
N PRO A 118 29.34 -15.80 -16.65
CA PRO A 118 29.52 -16.20 -18.05
C PRO A 118 29.39 -17.72 -18.28
N TYR A 119 29.47 -18.53 -17.21
CA TYR A 119 29.41 -19.99 -17.27
C TYR A 119 27.98 -20.54 -17.13
N ALA A 120 27.04 -19.69 -16.72
CA ALA A 120 25.64 -20.05 -16.61
C ALA A 120 25.09 -20.60 -17.94
N SER A 121 24.16 -21.54 -17.85
CA SER A 121 23.47 -22.05 -19.04
C SER A 121 22.68 -20.93 -19.72
N ILE A 122 22.85 -20.78 -21.02
CA ILE A 122 22.16 -19.78 -21.82
C ILE A 122 20.72 -20.24 -22.07
N PHE A 123 19.77 -19.62 -21.38
CA PHE A 123 18.33 -19.92 -21.48
C PHE A 123 17.63 -19.23 -22.66
N ALA A 124 18.30 -19.15 -23.81
CA ALA A 124 17.72 -18.54 -25.01
C ALA A 124 16.95 -19.57 -25.85
N ARG A 125 15.78 -19.17 -26.37
CA ARG A 125 15.08 -19.94 -27.40
C ARG A 125 15.93 -19.98 -28.68
N ARG A 126 15.87 -21.08 -29.42
CA ARG A 126 16.64 -21.24 -30.66
C ARG A 126 16.28 -20.18 -31.70
N GLU A 127 15.00 -19.81 -31.78
CA GLU A 127 14.48 -18.78 -32.69
C GLU A 127 15.09 -17.39 -32.41
N LEU A 128 15.33 -17.09 -31.12
CA LEU A 128 15.96 -15.83 -30.71
C LEU A 128 17.42 -15.78 -31.14
N LEU A 129 18.15 -16.89 -30.97
CA LEU A 129 19.55 -16.97 -31.38
C LEU A 129 19.70 -16.94 -32.90
N THR A 130 18.84 -17.64 -33.64
CA THR A 130 18.83 -17.62 -35.11
C THR A 130 18.49 -16.24 -35.65
N GLY A 131 17.53 -15.52 -35.04
CA GLY A 131 17.19 -14.15 -35.41
C GLY A 131 18.33 -13.17 -35.16
N ARG A 132 19.03 -13.29 -34.03
CA ARG A 132 20.19 -12.45 -33.71
C ARG A 132 21.42 -12.75 -34.56
N ALA A 133 21.61 -14.00 -34.97
CA ALA A 133 22.70 -14.42 -35.84
C ALA A 133 22.38 -14.26 -37.34
N LEU A 134 21.13 -13.93 -37.68
CA LEU A 134 20.61 -13.84 -39.05
C LEU A 134 20.86 -15.12 -39.85
N GLN A 135 20.62 -16.28 -39.24
CA GLN A 135 20.86 -17.61 -39.83
C GLN A 135 19.62 -18.48 -39.78
N SER A 136 19.44 -19.33 -40.80
CA SER A 136 18.42 -20.39 -40.76
C SER A 136 18.78 -21.45 -39.71
N MET A 137 17.77 -22.14 -39.18
CA MET A 137 17.94 -23.17 -38.15
C MET A 137 18.95 -24.27 -38.56
N ARG A 138 18.96 -24.68 -39.83
CA ARG A 138 19.91 -25.68 -40.35
C ARG A 138 21.36 -25.17 -40.30
N THR A 139 21.57 -23.91 -40.64
CA THR A 139 22.90 -23.28 -40.64
C THR A 139 23.38 -23.04 -39.21
N PHE A 140 22.45 -22.71 -38.31
CA PHE A 140 22.69 -22.54 -36.89
C PHE A 140 23.24 -23.82 -36.23
N TYR A 141 22.70 -25.00 -36.52
CA TYR A 141 23.27 -26.24 -35.97
C TYR A 141 24.70 -26.49 -36.47
N ARG A 142 24.98 -26.24 -37.76
CA ARG A 142 26.33 -26.36 -38.31
C ARG A 142 27.31 -25.39 -37.65
N SER A 143 26.90 -24.16 -37.42
CA SER A 143 27.74 -23.18 -36.72
C SER A 143 27.92 -23.53 -35.25
N LEU A 144 26.93 -24.13 -34.59
CA LEU A 144 27.14 -24.68 -33.26
C LEU A 144 28.15 -25.85 -33.28
N ASP A 145 28.19 -26.70 -34.32
CA ASP A 145 29.15 -27.81 -34.40
C ASP A 145 30.57 -27.27 -34.60
N ASP A 146 30.72 -26.21 -35.41
CA ASP A 146 31.98 -25.48 -35.57
C ASP A 146 32.47 -24.84 -34.24
N LEU A 147 31.54 -24.37 -33.40
CA LEU A 147 31.87 -23.77 -32.10
C LEU A 147 32.25 -24.80 -31.04
N GLU A 148 31.61 -25.96 -31.08
CA GLU A 148 31.91 -27.09 -30.20
C GLU A 148 33.25 -27.72 -30.55
N THR A 149 33.54 -27.92 -31.85
CA THR A 149 34.86 -28.38 -32.32
C THR A 149 35.99 -27.39 -31.99
N ALA A 150 35.70 -26.08 -31.97
CA ALA A 150 36.63 -25.06 -31.49
C ALA A 150 36.78 -25.01 -29.96
N GLY A 151 35.99 -25.77 -29.20
CA GLY A 151 36.00 -25.81 -27.74
C GLY A 151 35.50 -24.51 -27.08
N LEU A 152 34.63 -23.76 -27.75
CA LEU A 152 34.10 -22.47 -27.26
C LEU A 152 32.72 -22.59 -26.61
N ILE A 153 32.01 -23.67 -26.89
CA ILE A 153 30.72 -23.97 -26.27
C ILE A 153 30.70 -25.42 -25.84
N GLU A 154 29.91 -25.69 -24.79
CA GLU A 154 29.56 -27.03 -24.37
C GLU A 154 28.05 -27.21 -24.47
N ARG A 155 27.63 -28.34 -25.04
CA ARG A 155 26.22 -28.73 -25.12
C ARG A 155 25.93 -29.73 -24.02
N ALA A 156 25.18 -29.31 -23.00
CA ALA A 156 24.73 -30.28 -22.01
C ALA A 156 23.80 -31.32 -22.69
N PRO A 157 23.86 -32.59 -22.28
CA PRO A 157 23.02 -33.64 -22.85
C PRO A 157 21.55 -33.24 -22.74
N GLN A 158 20.81 -33.45 -23.82
CA GLN A 158 19.42 -33.02 -23.92
C GLN A 158 18.55 -33.77 -22.92
N LYS A 159 18.31 -33.17 -21.75
CA LYS A 159 17.44 -33.75 -20.72
C LYS A 159 15.99 -33.70 -21.21
N ARG A 160 15.32 -34.86 -21.20
CA ARG A 160 13.89 -34.97 -21.48
C ARG A 160 13.13 -34.32 -20.35
N TYR A 161 12.31 -33.33 -20.67
CA TYR A 161 11.47 -32.64 -19.69
C TYR A 161 10.12 -33.37 -19.59
N GLY A 162 10.08 -34.39 -18.73
CA GLY A 162 8.85 -35.11 -18.33
C GLY A 162 8.12 -35.88 -19.43
N THR A 163 7.01 -36.54 -19.05
CA THR A 163 6.16 -37.47 -19.81
C THR A 163 5.56 -36.93 -21.13
N ALA A 164 5.82 -35.68 -21.50
CA ALA A 164 5.21 -35.02 -22.66
C ALA A 164 6.09 -35.00 -23.92
N GLY A 165 7.25 -35.66 -23.93
CA GLY A 165 8.06 -35.85 -25.15
C GLY A 165 8.61 -34.57 -25.79
N LEU A 166 8.57 -33.42 -25.10
CA LEU A 166 8.98 -32.13 -25.68
C LEU A 166 10.46 -31.84 -25.45
N PHE A 167 11.21 -31.84 -26.54
CA PHE A 167 12.64 -31.53 -26.64
C PHE A 167 12.90 -30.02 -26.56
N GLY A 168 12.62 -29.40 -25.42
CA GLY A 168 12.34 -27.96 -25.38
C GLY A 168 13.52 -26.99 -25.27
N ARG A 169 14.67 -27.36 -24.68
CA ARG A 169 15.74 -26.38 -24.38
C ARG A 169 17.11 -27.01 -24.55
N ALA A 170 17.93 -26.40 -25.40
CA ALA A 170 19.36 -26.70 -25.46
C ALA A 170 20.03 -25.81 -24.41
N TYR A 171 20.59 -26.43 -23.38
CA TYR A 171 21.43 -25.73 -22.41
C TYR A 171 22.81 -25.60 -23.05
N LEU A 172 23.09 -24.41 -23.58
CA LEU A 172 24.41 -24.05 -24.10
C LEU A 172 25.20 -23.40 -22.98
N HIS A 173 26.43 -23.85 -22.75
CA HIS A 173 27.35 -23.27 -21.80
C HIS A 173 28.54 -22.67 -22.56
N LEU A 174 29.02 -21.50 -22.13
CA LEU A 174 30.31 -21.02 -22.58
C LEU A 174 31.40 -21.77 -21.82
N THR A 175 32.42 -22.21 -22.53
CA THR A 175 33.62 -22.75 -21.90
C THR A 175 34.48 -21.64 -21.32
N GLU A 176 35.39 -22.00 -20.42
CA GLU A 176 36.38 -21.09 -19.85
C GLU A 176 37.18 -20.35 -20.93
N ARG A 177 37.63 -21.09 -21.93
CA ARG A 177 38.33 -20.55 -23.11
C ARG A 177 37.49 -19.48 -23.81
N SER A 178 36.19 -19.70 -23.95
CA SER A 178 35.28 -18.75 -24.57
C SER A 178 35.12 -17.48 -23.73
N ALA A 179 34.94 -17.61 -22.42
CA ALA A 179 34.83 -16.47 -21.51
C ALA A 179 36.09 -15.58 -21.52
N MET A 180 37.28 -16.19 -21.60
CA MET A 180 38.55 -15.47 -21.74
C MET A 180 38.66 -14.73 -23.09
N VAL A 181 38.40 -15.43 -24.19
CA VAL A 181 38.46 -14.86 -25.56
C VAL A 181 37.49 -13.69 -25.73
N LEU A 182 36.28 -13.85 -25.21
CA LEU A 182 35.24 -12.83 -25.23
C LEU A 182 35.56 -11.66 -24.28
N GLY A 183 36.42 -11.88 -23.28
CA GLY A 183 36.82 -10.86 -22.32
C GLY A 183 35.82 -10.63 -21.19
N TYR A 184 35.00 -11.64 -20.89
CA TYR A 184 34.21 -11.65 -19.65
C TYR A 184 35.10 -11.86 -18.43
N ILE A 185 36.17 -12.62 -18.61
CA ILE A 185 37.16 -12.91 -17.58
C ILE A 185 38.51 -12.43 -18.09
N SER A 186 39.24 -11.71 -17.23
CA SER A 186 40.65 -11.43 -17.48
C SER A 186 41.43 -12.64 -17.02
N ALA A 187 42.27 -13.21 -17.88
CA ALA A 187 43.21 -14.23 -17.45
C ALA A 187 44.08 -13.62 -16.34
N SER A 188 43.82 -14.01 -15.09
CA SER A 188 44.79 -13.83 -14.02
C SER A 188 45.98 -14.66 -14.45
N VAL A 189 47.10 -14.01 -14.75
CA VAL A 189 48.38 -14.70 -14.88
C VAL A 189 48.71 -15.17 -13.47
N GLU A 190 48.19 -16.33 -13.08
CA GLU A 190 48.83 -17.16 -12.08
C GLU A 190 50.17 -17.54 -12.69
N THR A 191 51.19 -16.74 -12.36
CA THR A 191 52.56 -17.02 -12.71
C THR A 191 52.96 -18.21 -11.86
N GLU A 192 53.33 -19.29 -12.55
CA GLU A 192 53.78 -20.54 -12.00
C GLU A 192 54.95 -20.34 -11.02
N SER A 193 54.89 -21.11 -9.94
CA SER A 193 55.98 -21.40 -9.01
C SER A 193 57.29 -21.76 -9.71
N ALA A 194 58.39 -21.08 -9.34
CA ALA A 194 59.72 -21.68 -9.20
C ALA A 194 60.68 -20.66 -8.56
N GLU A 195 60.97 -20.84 -7.27
CA GLU A 195 62.27 -20.72 -6.59
C GLU A 195 62.09 -20.36 -5.10
N GLU A 196 62.21 -21.39 -4.26
CA GLU A 196 62.76 -21.30 -2.90
C GLU A 196 64.31 -21.40 -2.98
N PRO A 197 65.12 -21.12 -1.92
CA PRO A 197 64.75 -20.99 -0.51
C PRO A 197 65.42 -19.82 0.27
N ALA A 198 64.81 -19.40 1.38
CA ALA A 198 65.54 -19.06 2.60
C ALA A 198 64.62 -19.10 3.83
N GLU A 199 65.08 -19.86 4.82
CA GLU A 199 64.44 -20.26 6.05
C GLU A 199 64.18 -19.10 7.02
N SER A 200 63.06 -19.17 7.75
CA SER A 200 63.05 -18.93 9.20
C SER A 200 61.72 -19.37 9.80
N GLN A 201 61.77 -20.43 10.60
CA GLN A 201 60.76 -20.86 11.54
C GLN A 201 60.62 -19.81 12.65
N ASP A 202 59.40 -19.44 13.05
CA ASP A 202 58.76 -19.96 14.26
C ASP A 202 57.52 -19.14 14.68
N SER A 203 56.63 -19.84 15.40
CA SER A 203 55.54 -19.31 16.26
C SER A 203 54.12 -19.20 15.66
N ARG A 204 53.39 -20.33 15.67
CA ARG A 204 51.91 -20.39 15.85
C ARG A 204 51.57 -19.94 17.30
N PRO A 205 50.31 -19.59 17.68
CA PRO A 205 49.08 -20.30 17.32
C PRO A 205 47.82 -19.40 17.15
N ALA A 206 46.65 -20.05 17.04
CA ALA A 206 45.27 -19.52 16.99
C ALA A 206 44.75 -19.32 15.54
N VAL A 207 43.54 -19.73 15.13
CA VAL A 207 42.25 -19.89 15.82
C VAL A 207 41.40 -20.89 15.02
N LEU A 208 40.85 -21.88 15.72
CA LEU A 208 39.57 -22.60 15.54
C LEU A 208 39.16 -23.11 14.14
N ASP A 209 39.13 -24.44 14.06
CA ASP A 209 38.38 -25.23 13.10
C ASP A 209 36.90 -24.81 13.05
N SER A 210 36.52 -24.22 11.91
CA SER A 210 35.13 -23.94 11.56
C SER A 210 34.42 -25.25 11.20
N THR A 211 33.86 -25.92 12.21
CA THR A 211 32.85 -26.96 11.99
C THR A 211 31.51 -26.26 11.72
N PHE A 212 31.21 -25.96 10.46
CA PHE A 212 29.86 -25.60 10.06
C PHE A 212 29.11 -26.85 9.61
N GLU A 213 28.14 -27.23 10.44
CA GLU A 213 27.12 -28.22 10.14
C GLU A 213 26.50 -27.96 8.76
N THR A 214 26.46 -29.00 7.93
CA THR A 214 25.63 -29.03 6.73
C THR A 214 24.16 -28.96 7.12
N PRO A 215 23.38 -27.93 6.73
CA PRO A 215 21.94 -28.06 6.75
C PRO A 215 21.53 -28.97 5.60
N CYS A 216 21.09 -30.18 5.91
CA CYS A 216 20.42 -31.05 4.96
C CYS A 216 19.10 -30.38 4.51
N VAL A 217 19.09 -29.89 3.28
CA VAL A 217 17.89 -29.38 2.65
C VAL A 217 16.94 -30.56 2.42
N SER A 218 15.88 -30.61 3.22
CA SER A 218 14.68 -31.40 2.94
C SER A 218 14.06 -30.86 1.65
N VAL A 219 14.21 -31.62 0.58
CA VAL A 219 13.55 -31.40 -0.71
C VAL A 219 12.06 -31.64 -0.52
N ALA A 220 11.30 -30.59 -0.24
CA ALA A 220 9.87 -30.61 -0.48
C ALA A 220 9.64 -30.50 -2.00
N ASP A 221 8.71 -31.31 -2.48
CA ASP A 221 8.47 -31.65 -3.87
C ASP A 221 8.42 -30.48 -4.87
N GLY A 222 8.85 -30.84 -6.09
CA GLY A 222 9.04 -29.98 -7.24
C GLY A 222 7.88 -29.07 -7.61
N ALA A 223 8.22 -27.82 -7.95
CA ALA A 223 7.39 -27.00 -8.81
C ALA A 223 7.43 -27.57 -10.24
N ILE A 224 6.40 -28.32 -10.59
CA ILE A 224 6.14 -28.83 -11.93
C ILE A 224 5.90 -27.63 -12.85
N TYR A 225 6.83 -27.43 -13.79
CA TYR A 225 6.86 -26.43 -14.87
C TYR A 225 5.69 -26.48 -15.88
N LYS A 226 4.58 -27.14 -15.56
CA LYS A 226 3.40 -27.26 -16.43
C LYS A 226 2.21 -26.41 -15.96
N ASP A 227 2.34 -25.69 -14.84
CA ASP A 227 1.38 -24.66 -14.42
C ASP A 227 1.99 -23.26 -14.57
N LEU A 228 2.22 -22.83 -15.82
CA LEU A 228 2.55 -21.42 -16.09
C LEU A 228 1.34 -20.51 -15.85
N PHE A 229 0.12 -21.07 -15.75
CA PHE A 229 -1.06 -20.40 -15.21
C PHE A 229 -1.96 -21.44 -14.51
N PRO A 230 -1.79 -21.69 -13.19
CA PRO A 230 -2.73 -22.54 -12.47
C PRO A 230 -4.14 -21.91 -12.57
N LYS A 231 -5.07 -22.60 -13.25
CA LYS A 231 -6.47 -22.16 -13.45
C LYS A 231 -7.23 -21.98 -12.12
N ASN A 232 -6.69 -22.52 -11.03
CA ASN A 232 -7.28 -22.49 -9.68
C ASN A 232 -6.60 -21.51 -8.71
N GLN A 233 -5.59 -20.75 -9.15
CA GLN A 233 -5.25 -19.56 -8.39
C GLN A 233 -6.37 -18.56 -8.61
N LYS A 234 -7.19 -18.36 -7.57
CA LYS A 234 -7.98 -17.13 -7.41
C LYS A 234 -7.00 -15.98 -7.67
N ARG A 235 -6.96 -15.45 -8.90
CA ARG A 235 -6.13 -14.31 -9.22
C ARG A 235 -6.60 -13.25 -8.25
N GLN A 236 -5.73 -12.91 -7.30
CA GLN A 236 -6.01 -11.78 -6.44
C GLN A 236 -6.39 -10.65 -7.39
N PRO A 237 -7.56 -10.01 -7.20
CA PRO A 237 -7.96 -8.94 -8.08
C PRO A 237 -6.75 -8.03 -8.18
N GLY A 238 -6.27 -7.79 -9.41
CA GLY A 238 -5.14 -6.89 -9.65
C GLY A 238 -5.51 -5.44 -9.35
N ARG A 239 -6.40 -5.22 -8.39
CA ARG A 239 -6.90 -3.94 -7.93
C ARG A 239 -6.15 -3.62 -6.64
N LEU A 240 -5.60 -2.42 -6.61
CA LEU A 240 -4.91 -1.92 -5.44
C LEU A 240 -5.94 -1.55 -4.36
N PRO A 241 -5.63 -1.71 -3.06
CA PRO A 241 -6.45 -1.14 -2.00
C PRO A 241 -6.61 0.38 -2.17
N ALA A 242 -7.81 0.91 -1.94
CA ALA A 242 -8.14 2.33 -2.14
C ALA A 242 -7.15 3.27 -1.43
N ASP A 243 -6.73 2.94 -0.22
CA ASP A 243 -5.81 3.74 0.60
C ASP A 243 -4.40 3.89 -0.01
N LEU A 244 -4.04 2.99 -0.93
CA LEU A 244 -2.75 2.98 -1.62
C LEU A 244 -2.85 3.53 -3.04
N GLU A 245 -4.04 3.72 -3.60
CA GLU A 245 -4.24 4.32 -4.93
C GLU A 245 -3.64 5.73 -5.01
N ARG A 246 -3.64 6.48 -3.89
CA ARG A 246 -2.97 7.78 -3.80
C ARG A 246 -1.47 7.73 -4.14
N LEU A 247 -0.78 6.61 -3.93
CA LEU A 247 0.64 6.47 -4.32
C LEU A 247 0.85 6.52 -5.83
N LEU A 248 -0.15 6.15 -6.63
CA LEU A 248 -0.06 6.20 -8.10
C LEU A 248 0.15 7.64 -8.57
N SER A 249 -0.43 8.63 -7.87
CA SER A 249 -0.25 10.06 -8.18
C SER A 249 1.20 10.54 -8.02
N LEU A 250 2.00 9.85 -7.20
CA LEU A 250 3.42 10.14 -6.98
C LEU A 250 4.34 9.37 -7.95
N GLY A 251 3.77 8.69 -8.95
CA GLY A 251 4.52 7.95 -9.97
C GLY A 251 4.88 6.51 -9.56
N PHE A 252 4.29 5.97 -8.49
CA PHE A 252 4.48 4.57 -8.13
C PHE A 252 3.75 3.68 -9.14
N ARG A 253 4.43 2.66 -9.66
CA ARG A 253 3.79 1.62 -10.46
C ARG A 253 3.08 0.62 -9.55
N GLN A 254 1.93 0.10 -9.98
CA GLN A 254 1.14 -0.83 -9.17
C GLN A 254 1.93 -2.07 -8.70
N PHE A 255 2.75 -2.66 -9.59
CA PHE A 255 3.63 -3.78 -9.24
C PHE A 255 4.65 -3.43 -8.15
N LEU A 256 5.16 -2.20 -8.16
CA LEU A 256 6.08 -1.73 -7.13
C LEU A 256 5.36 -1.61 -5.79
N ILE A 257 4.11 -1.14 -5.78
CA ILE A 257 3.31 -1.03 -4.55
C ILE A 257 3.06 -2.42 -3.97
N PHE A 258 2.71 -3.42 -4.78
CA PHE A 258 2.58 -4.80 -4.30
C PHE A 258 3.91 -5.37 -3.75
N LYS A 259 5.04 -5.04 -4.38
CA LYS A 259 6.36 -5.40 -3.85
C LYS A 259 6.64 -4.73 -2.51
N LEU A 260 6.29 -3.45 -2.36
CA LEU A 260 6.43 -2.69 -1.11
C LEU A 260 5.50 -3.21 -0.02
N MET A 261 4.29 -3.68 -0.35
CA MET A 261 3.42 -4.34 0.63
C MET A 261 4.06 -5.61 1.18
N ARG A 262 4.72 -6.39 0.31
CA ARG A 262 5.48 -7.58 0.72
C ARG A 262 6.66 -7.23 1.62
N GLU A 263 7.39 -6.16 1.28
CA GLU A 263 8.52 -5.64 2.06
C GLU A 263 8.06 -5.06 3.42
N ALA A 264 6.90 -4.41 3.47
CA ALA A 264 6.30 -3.96 4.73
C ALA A 264 5.92 -5.16 5.62
N LYS A 265 5.36 -6.22 5.02
CA LYS A 265 5.01 -7.46 5.74
C LYS A 265 6.23 -8.16 6.33
N THR A 266 7.39 -8.14 5.66
CA THR A 266 8.64 -8.67 6.22
C THR A 266 9.13 -7.87 7.44
N HIS A 267 8.76 -6.59 7.52
CA HIS A 267 9.04 -5.74 8.68
C HIS A 267 7.88 -5.68 9.69
N ALA A 268 6.90 -6.61 9.61
CA ALA A 268 5.72 -6.65 10.46
C ALA A 268 4.89 -5.34 10.48
N LYS A 269 4.87 -4.62 9.36
CA LYS A 269 4.14 -3.35 9.20
C LYS A 269 3.12 -3.42 8.07
N LEU A 270 2.09 -2.59 8.18
CA LEU A 270 1.13 -2.36 7.10
C LEU A 270 1.55 -1.14 6.27
N LEU A 271 1.63 -1.31 4.96
CA LEU A 271 1.99 -0.21 4.06
C LEU A 271 0.95 0.91 4.08
N SER A 272 -0.34 0.58 4.27
CA SER A 272 -1.42 1.56 4.43
C SER A 272 -1.12 2.58 5.53
N ASP A 273 -0.79 2.07 6.73
CA ASP A 273 -0.62 2.88 7.94
C ASP A 273 0.62 3.77 7.82
N VAL A 274 1.71 3.23 7.26
CA VAL A 274 2.94 3.98 7.00
C VAL A 274 2.67 5.13 6.05
N VAL A 275 1.95 4.87 4.95
CA VAL A 275 1.64 5.88 3.93
C VAL A 275 0.68 6.92 4.48
N GLU A 276 -0.30 6.54 5.31
CA GLU A 276 -1.21 7.48 5.94
C GLU A 276 -0.51 8.40 6.93
N ALA A 277 0.36 7.85 7.77
CA ALA A 277 1.07 8.62 8.78
C ALA A 277 2.09 9.58 8.17
N THR A 278 2.69 9.21 7.05
CA THR A 278 3.79 9.96 6.42
C THR A 278 3.41 10.65 5.12
N TRP A 279 2.11 10.72 4.79
CA TRP A 279 1.63 11.19 3.48
C TRP A 279 2.17 12.56 3.10
N ASP A 280 2.12 13.52 4.01
CA ASP A 280 2.54 14.90 3.76
C ASP A 280 4.05 14.98 3.47
N HIS A 281 4.85 14.23 4.24
CA HIS A 281 6.29 14.13 4.03
C HIS A 281 6.64 13.36 2.75
N LEU A 282 5.86 12.33 2.41
CA LEU A 282 6.03 11.53 1.21
C LEU A 282 5.78 12.35 -0.05
N LYS A 283 4.75 13.22 -0.05
CA LYS A 283 4.42 14.10 -1.16
C LYS A 283 5.50 15.15 -1.44
N GLN A 284 6.18 15.61 -0.39
CA GLN A 284 7.25 16.62 -0.49
C GLN A 284 8.63 16.01 -0.80
N ALA A 285 8.78 14.69 -0.69
CA ALA A 285 10.07 14.04 -0.85
C ALA A 285 10.57 14.07 -2.31
N LYS A 286 11.82 14.50 -2.52
CA LYS A 286 12.50 14.47 -3.82
C LYS A 286 12.62 13.05 -4.41
N ARG A 287 12.66 12.03 -3.54
CA ARG A 287 12.75 10.61 -3.92
C ARG A 287 11.80 9.76 -3.05
N PRO A 288 10.50 9.68 -3.39
CA PRO A 288 9.49 9.10 -2.52
C PRO A 288 9.67 7.58 -2.35
N ILE A 289 10.16 6.86 -3.38
CA ILE A 289 10.37 5.40 -3.32
C ILE A 289 11.47 5.04 -2.31
N SER A 290 12.61 5.73 -2.35
CA SER A 290 13.72 5.48 -1.41
C SER A 290 13.37 5.91 0.01
N TYR A 291 12.67 7.04 0.14
CA TYR A 291 12.19 7.54 1.43
C TYR A 291 11.25 6.52 2.09
N LEU A 292 10.28 6.00 1.34
CA LEU A 292 9.35 5.00 1.85
C LEU A 292 10.05 3.69 2.23
N ARG A 293 11.02 3.21 1.44
CA ARG A 293 11.83 2.03 1.84
C ARG A 293 12.63 2.27 3.12
N ALA A 294 13.17 3.47 3.31
CA ALA A 294 13.85 3.83 4.56
C ALA A 294 12.88 3.80 5.75
N LEU A 295 11.66 4.34 5.58
CA LEU A 295 10.61 4.30 6.61
C LEU A 295 10.20 2.87 6.96
N LEU A 296 10.11 1.96 5.98
CA LEU A 296 9.79 0.55 6.24
C LEU A 296 10.84 -0.12 7.14
N ARG A 297 12.13 0.20 6.92
CA ARG A 297 13.25 -0.32 7.72
C ARG A 297 13.41 0.31 9.10
N SER A 298 12.86 1.51 9.30
CA SER A 298 12.95 2.20 10.60
C SER A 298 12.30 1.39 11.73
N PRO A 299 12.62 1.61 13.02
CA PRO A 299 11.97 0.90 14.13
C PRO A 299 10.61 1.50 14.53
N VAL A 300 10.12 2.52 13.81
CA VAL A 300 8.90 3.27 14.20
C VAL A 300 7.64 2.44 13.95
N ASP A 301 6.75 2.40 14.95
CA ASP A 301 5.42 1.79 14.85
C ASP A 301 4.37 2.82 14.39
N PHE A 302 4.07 2.79 13.09
CA PHE A 302 3.07 3.66 12.47
C PHE A 302 1.63 3.21 12.76
N SER A 303 1.42 1.94 13.10
CA SER A 303 0.07 1.42 13.39
C SER A 303 -0.48 2.05 14.66
N HIS A 304 0.36 2.22 15.69
CA HIS A 304 -0.02 2.90 16.92
C HIS A 304 -0.35 4.38 16.67
N GLN A 305 0.43 5.07 15.82
CA GLN A 305 0.19 6.48 15.48
C GLN A 305 -1.16 6.67 14.78
N ILE A 306 -1.49 5.82 13.82
CA ILE A 306 -2.76 5.87 13.10
C ILE A 306 -3.94 5.53 14.01
N ARG A 307 -3.82 4.50 14.86
CA ARG A 307 -4.86 4.16 15.84
C ARG A 307 -5.15 5.32 16.80
N ALA A 308 -4.11 5.99 17.29
CA ALA A 308 -4.27 7.15 18.17
C ALA A 308 -4.98 8.31 17.45
N LYS A 309 -4.63 8.55 16.18
CA LYS A 309 -5.27 9.58 15.35
C LYS A 309 -6.75 9.27 15.11
N HIS A 310 -7.08 8.06 14.64
CA HIS A 310 -8.48 7.66 14.43
C HIS A 310 -9.29 7.69 15.73
N ALA A 311 -8.72 7.23 16.85
CA ALA A 311 -9.42 7.29 18.13
C ALA A 311 -9.73 8.74 18.56
N ALA A 312 -8.85 9.69 18.27
CA ALA A 312 -9.10 11.12 18.52
C ALA A 312 -10.20 11.68 17.61
N ASP A 313 -10.19 11.33 16.32
CA ASP A 313 -11.19 11.78 15.35
C ASP A 313 -12.57 11.15 15.63
N GLU A 314 -12.62 9.88 16.03
CA GLU A 314 -13.84 9.23 16.50
C GLU A 314 -14.40 9.88 17.77
N ARG A 315 -13.54 10.28 18.71
CA ARG A 315 -13.97 11.00 19.92
C ARG A 315 -14.59 12.34 19.55
N LYS A 316 -13.90 13.14 18.72
CA LYS A 316 -14.43 14.43 18.23
C LYS A 316 -15.75 14.28 17.49
N THR A 317 -15.87 13.28 16.62
CA THR A 317 -17.13 13.05 15.87
C THR A 317 -18.25 12.54 16.78
N ARG A 318 -17.96 11.71 17.78
CA ARG A 318 -18.94 11.31 18.81
C ARG A 318 -19.38 12.50 19.66
N GLU A 319 -18.44 13.34 20.10
CA GLU A 319 -18.71 14.56 20.86
C GLU A 319 -19.57 15.53 20.05
N ALA A 320 -19.24 15.77 18.77
CA ALA A 320 -20.02 16.62 17.89
C ALA A 320 -21.43 16.07 17.62
N LYS A 321 -21.58 14.76 17.40
CA LYS A 321 -22.90 14.11 17.26
C LYS A 321 -23.71 14.20 18.55
N HIS A 322 -23.07 14.01 19.69
CA HIS A 322 -23.71 14.13 20.99
C HIS A 322 -24.20 15.56 21.22
N ALA A 323 -23.35 16.56 20.97
CA ALA A 323 -23.69 17.97 21.08
C ALA A 323 -24.86 18.34 20.15
N ALA A 324 -24.82 17.92 18.88
CA ALA A 324 -25.90 18.15 17.94
C ALA A 324 -27.22 17.50 18.39
N GLN A 325 -27.17 16.28 18.94
CA GLN A 325 -28.35 15.61 19.46
C GLN A 325 -28.94 16.32 20.69
N VAL A 326 -28.10 16.83 21.58
CA VAL A 326 -28.52 17.62 22.75
C VAL A 326 -29.17 18.92 22.28
N GLU A 327 -28.57 19.61 21.32
CA GLU A 327 -29.09 20.85 20.74
C GLU A 327 -30.46 20.64 20.07
N LEU A 328 -30.62 19.57 19.29
CA LEU A 328 -31.90 19.21 18.68
C LEU A 328 -32.98 18.97 19.75
N SER A 329 -32.70 18.15 20.77
CA SER A 329 -33.67 17.87 21.84
C SER A 329 -34.02 19.12 22.67
N VAL A 330 -33.07 20.05 22.85
CA VAL A 330 -33.33 21.34 23.50
C VAL A 330 -34.19 22.25 22.62
N SER A 331 -33.94 22.30 21.31
CA SER A 331 -34.74 23.09 20.36
C SER A 331 -36.19 22.60 20.25
N GLU A 332 -36.42 21.27 20.26
CA GLU A 332 -37.76 20.66 20.31
C GLU A 332 -38.51 20.97 21.62
N SER A 333 -37.76 21.31 22.67
CA SER A 333 -38.27 21.62 24.00
C SER A 333 -38.40 23.13 24.26
N ALA A 334 -38.08 23.97 23.26
CA ALA A 334 -38.13 25.42 23.38
C ALA A 334 -39.55 25.92 23.70
N GLY A 335 -39.67 26.83 24.67
CA GLY A 335 -40.94 27.38 25.12
C GLY A 335 -41.83 26.42 25.93
N LYS A 336 -41.41 25.18 26.16
CA LYS A 336 -42.17 24.20 26.95
C LYS A 336 -41.83 24.25 28.43
N THR A 337 -42.77 23.80 29.25
CA THR A 337 -42.62 23.67 30.70
C THR A 337 -42.62 22.21 31.12
N PHE A 338 -41.66 21.85 31.95
CA PHE A 338 -41.48 20.51 32.48
C PHE A 338 -41.63 20.50 33.99
N ILE A 339 -42.19 19.43 34.53
CA ILE A 339 -42.33 19.19 35.96
C ILE A 339 -41.58 17.92 36.34
N ASP A 340 -41.01 17.93 37.54
CA ASP A 340 -40.35 16.76 38.11
C ASP A 340 -41.36 15.70 38.53
N THR A 341 -40.94 14.43 38.60
CA THR A 341 -41.80 13.33 39.05
C THR A 341 -42.32 13.51 40.48
N GLU A 342 -41.60 14.27 41.31
CA GLU A 342 -41.98 14.59 42.69
C GLU A 342 -42.80 15.89 42.81
N GLU A 343 -43.11 16.55 41.68
CA GLU A 343 -43.83 17.84 41.59
C GLU A 343 -43.18 18.99 42.40
N SER A 344 -41.92 18.81 42.81
CA SER A 344 -41.22 19.70 43.72
C SER A 344 -40.53 20.88 43.03
N LYS A 345 -40.24 20.72 41.73
CA LYS A 345 -39.60 21.71 40.85
C LYS A 345 -40.29 21.79 39.48
N LEU A 346 -40.41 23.00 38.96
CA LEU A 346 -40.94 23.32 37.63
C LEU A 346 -39.84 24.01 36.81
N ILE A 347 -39.60 23.52 35.60
CA ILE A 347 -38.54 23.98 34.69
C ILE A 347 -39.20 24.58 33.46
N VAL A 348 -38.93 25.85 33.17
CA VAL A 348 -39.39 26.52 31.95
C VAL A 348 -38.19 26.67 31.03
N VAL A 349 -38.32 26.18 29.80
CA VAL A 349 -37.34 26.40 28.74
C VAL A 349 -37.70 27.70 28.03
N SER A 350 -36.74 28.61 27.90
CA SER A 350 -36.92 29.86 27.15
C SER A 350 -37.34 29.58 25.70
N SER A 351 -38.11 30.48 25.09
CA SER A 351 -38.50 30.42 23.66
C SER A 351 -37.30 30.31 22.73
N ASP A 352 -36.18 30.89 23.13
CA ASP A 352 -34.97 30.97 22.32
C ASP A 352 -34.04 29.77 22.59
N ALA A 353 -34.45 28.85 23.48
CA ALA A 353 -33.73 27.64 23.88
C ALA A 353 -32.32 27.85 24.47
N GLN A 354 -31.95 29.09 24.80
CA GLN A 354 -30.63 29.45 25.35
C GLN A 354 -30.57 29.41 26.88
N SER A 355 -31.71 29.42 27.56
CA SER A 355 -31.78 29.42 29.02
C SER A 355 -32.95 28.61 29.56
N ILE A 356 -32.78 28.09 30.79
CA ILE A 356 -33.88 27.53 31.58
C ILE A 356 -34.09 28.33 32.84
N SER A 357 -35.34 28.47 33.26
CA SER A 357 -35.69 28.93 34.60
C SER A 357 -36.25 27.79 35.43
N VAL A 358 -35.58 27.49 36.54
CA VAL A 358 -35.98 26.46 37.50
C VAL A 358 -36.67 27.13 38.68
N HIS A 359 -37.86 26.66 39.00
CA HIS A 359 -38.70 27.11 40.11
C HIS A 359 -38.87 25.97 41.11
N TYR A 360 -38.45 26.18 42.35
CA TYR A 360 -38.74 25.24 43.44
C TYR A 360 -39.98 25.70 44.22
N HIS A 361 -40.77 24.76 44.74
CA HIS A 361 -41.97 25.09 45.53
C HIS A 361 -41.68 25.96 46.76
N ARG A 362 -40.47 25.89 47.34
CA ARG A 362 -40.06 26.68 48.52
C ARG A 362 -39.41 28.02 48.18
N GLU A 363 -39.07 28.25 46.91
CA GLU A 363 -38.32 29.43 46.49
C GLU A 363 -39.23 30.48 45.86
N VAL A 364 -39.11 31.71 46.35
CA VAL A 364 -39.89 32.85 45.87
C VAL A 364 -39.45 33.27 44.46
N SER A 365 -38.14 33.26 44.18
CA SER A 365 -37.57 33.69 42.89
C SER A 365 -37.05 32.52 42.04
N PRO A 366 -37.28 32.50 40.72
CA PRO A 366 -36.66 31.52 39.82
C PRO A 366 -35.14 31.63 39.78
N ARG A 367 -34.49 30.47 39.59
CA ARG A 367 -33.08 30.40 39.23
C ARG A 367 -32.95 30.24 37.72
N VAL A 368 -32.17 31.11 37.08
CA VAL A 368 -31.92 31.06 35.63
C VAL A 368 -30.54 30.44 35.38
N ALA A 369 -30.48 29.44 34.50
CA ALA A 369 -29.23 28.85 34.03
C ALA A 369 -29.07 29.12 32.52
N THR A 370 -27.91 29.66 32.12
CA THR A 370 -27.59 30.09 30.74
C THR A 370 -26.38 29.37 30.13
N GLY A 371 -25.85 28.33 30.79
CA GLY A 371 -24.65 27.60 30.37
C GLY A 371 -24.87 26.08 30.18
N GLN A 372 -24.08 25.26 30.88
CA GLN A 372 -24.08 23.78 30.82
C GLN A 372 -25.32 23.11 31.44
N TRP A 373 -26.52 23.62 31.16
CA TRP A 373 -27.77 23.02 31.61
C TRP A 373 -28.33 22.00 30.62
N ALA A 374 -28.09 22.20 29.32
CA ALA A 374 -28.67 21.43 28.21
C ALA A 374 -28.45 19.91 28.34
N GLU A 375 -27.21 19.47 28.62
CA GLU A 375 -26.90 18.04 28.75
C GLU A 375 -27.63 17.41 29.94
N SER A 376 -27.62 18.09 31.10
CA SER A 376 -28.28 17.61 32.31
C SER A 376 -29.81 17.56 32.16
N PHE A 377 -30.38 18.52 31.45
CA PHE A 377 -31.81 18.60 31.16
C PHE A 377 -32.24 17.49 30.19
N VAL A 378 -31.52 17.29 29.09
CA VAL A 378 -31.79 16.20 28.13
C VAL A 378 -31.62 14.83 28.80
N ALA A 379 -30.61 14.66 29.66
CA ALA A 379 -30.45 13.46 30.46
C ALA A 379 -31.67 13.23 31.37
N ALA A 380 -32.16 14.27 32.05
CA ALA A 380 -33.31 14.21 32.95
C ALA A 380 -34.65 13.91 32.24
N ILE A 381 -34.82 14.37 31.00
CA ILE A 381 -35.96 13.97 30.14
C ILE A 381 -35.84 12.49 29.77
N ARG A 382 -34.67 12.03 29.32
CA ARG A 382 -34.45 10.63 28.91
C ARG A 382 -34.62 9.63 30.04
N THR A 383 -34.25 10.01 31.27
CA THR A 383 -34.46 9.19 32.46
C THR A 383 -35.88 9.29 33.02
N ASN A 384 -36.80 9.99 32.34
CA ASN A 384 -38.18 10.24 32.77
C ASN A 384 -38.33 10.91 34.15
N THR A 385 -37.27 11.58 34.62
CA THR A 385 -37.34 12.39 35.85
C THR A 385 -38.09 13.69 35.62
N LEU A 386 -38.00 14.24 34.41
CA LEU A 386 -38.78 15.39 33.96
C LEU A 386 -39.82 14.96 32.94
N LYS A 387 -41.07 15.41 33.12
CA LYS A 387 -42.17 15.21 32.19
C LYS A 387 -42.73 16.55 31.74
N GLU A 388 -43.24 16.62 30.52
CA GLU A 388 -43.94 17.82 30.04
C GLU A 388 -45.16 18.09 30.95
N ALA A 389 -45.27 19.30 31.46
CA ALA A 389 -46.25 19.65 32.47
C ALA A 389 -47.62 19.90 31.83
N THR A 390 -48.66 19.23 32.33
CA THR A 390 -50.03 19.52 31.92
C THR A 390 -50.47 20.87 32.51
N PHE A 391 -51.35 21.59 31.82
CA PHE A 391 -51.88 22.89 32.26
C PHE A 391 -52.44 22.88 33.69
N GLU A 392 -53.05 21.76 34.11
CA GLU A 392 -53.56 21.58 35.48
C GLU A 392 -52.44 21.51 36.51
N GLN A 393 -51.36 20.77 36.23
CA GLN A 393 -50.19 20.65 37.09
C GLN A 393 -49.44 21.99 37.23
N ILE A 394 -49.40 22.79 36.17
CA ILE A 394 -48.83 24.14 36.21
C ILE A 394 -49.64 25.03 37.16
N LYS A 395 -50.98 24.96 37.13
CA LYS A 395 -51.86 25.71 38.02
C LYS A 395 -51.76 25.27 39.47
N ASP A 396 -51.70 23.96 39.72
CA ASP A 396 -51.59 23.41 41.07
C ASP A 396 -50.24 23.79 41.70
N PHE A 397 -49.17 23.75 40.93
CA PHE A 397 -47.85 24.22 41.36
C PHE A 397 -47.86 25.73 41.68
N GLN A 398 -48.56 26.55 40.89
CA GLN A 398 -48.70 27.99 41.17
C GLN A 398 -49.54 28.28 42.41
N ARG A 399 -50.60 27.50 42.67
CA ARG A 399 -51.46 27.65 43.84
C ARG A 399 -50.75 27.28 45.15
N ASN A 400 -49.88 26.26 45.09
CA ASN A 400 -49.11 25.78 46.25
C ASN A 400 -47.84 26.59 46.52
N ARG A 401 -47.61 27.65 45.75
CA ARG A 401 -46.46 28.52 45.93
C ARG A 401 -46.65 29.41 47.17
N PRO A 402 -45.64 29.58 48.04
CA PRO A 402 -45.74 30.55 49.12
C PRO A 402 -45.92 31.92 48.49
N ASN A 403 -47.09 32.53 48.69
CA ASN A 403 -47.36 33.89 48.25
C ASN A 403 -46.27 34.79 48.83
N ALA A 404 -45.37 35.25 47.97
CA ALA A 404 -44.56 36.39 48.29
C ALA A 404 -45.54 37.54 48.52
N VAL A 405 -45.61 38.01 49.76
CA VAL A 405 -46.29 39.25 50.10
C VAL A 405 -45.57 40.36 49.32
N ILE A 406 -46.08 40.66 48.12
CA ILE A 406 -45.75 41.87 47.39
C ILE A 406 -46.42 42.99 48.18
N ARG A 407 -45.63 43.74 48.95
CA ARG A 407 -46.04 45.09 49.34
C ARG A 407 -46.13 45.92 48.04
N PRO A 408 -47.26 46.58 47.76
CA PRO A 408 -47.32 47.49 46.62
C PRO A 408 -46.44 48.69 46.98
N VAL A 409 -45.43 48.97 46.15
CA VAL A 409 -44.86 50.30 46.05
C VAL A 409 -45.43 50.87 44.77
N ASP A 410 -46.17 51.95 44.94
CA ASP A 410 -47.00 52.58 43.91
C ASP A 410 -46.21 52.94 42.66
N ALA A 411 -46.88 52.74 41.52
CA ALA A 411 -46.48 53.26 40.24
C ALA A 411 -46.57 54.79 40.26
N GLN A 412 -45.43 55.48 40.11
CA GLN A 412 -45.29 56.67 39.27
C GLN A 412 -43.82 56.83 38.81
N THR A 413 -43.68 57.37 37.60
CA THR A 413 -42.49 57.97 36.99
C THR A 413 -41.62 57.06 36.10
N GLU A 414 -42.10 56.91 34.86
CA GLU A 414 -41.21 56.88 33.69
C GLU A 414 -40.49 58.24 33.59
N ALA A 415 -39.16 58.25 33.78
CA ALA A 415 -38.22 59.20 33.16
C ALA A 415 -36.77 58.76 33.47
N THR A 416 -36.06 58.34 32.42
CA THR A 416 -34.58 58.38 32.30
C THR A 416 -33.76 57.84 33.48
N ALA A 417 -33.50 56.53 33.49
CA ALA A 417 -32.46 55.92 34.33
C ALA A 417 -31.12 55.91 33.57
N GLU A 418 -30.39 57.02 33.64
CA GLU A 418 -28.95 57.00 33.41
C GLU A 418 -28.26 56.05 34.40
N ALA A 419 -27.20 55.42 33.92
CA ALA A 419 -26.44 54.38 34.57
C ALA A 419 -25.89 54.78 35.96
N GLN A 420 -26.65 54.54 37.01
CA GLN A 420 -26.12 54.51 38.38
C GLN A 420 -25.54 53.13 38.66
N ALA A 421 -24.24 53.02 38.45
CA ALA A 421 -23.43 51.93 38.94
C ALA A 421 -23.65 51.79 40.45
N ARG A 422 -24.28 50.68 40.86
CA ARG A 422 -24.38 50.30 42.27
C ARG A 422 -22.97 50.14 42.80
N THR A 423 -22.48 51.12 43.56
CA THR A 423 -21.24 51.01 44.33
C THR A 423 -21.41 49.84 45.30
N ARG A 424 -20.83 48.69 44.93
CA ARG A 424 -20.56 47.60 45.87
C ARG A 424 -19.82 48.23 47.05
N THR A 425 -20.43 48.20 48.22
CA THR A 425 -19.73 48.51 49.46
C THR A 425 -18.47 47.65 49.50
N ALA A 426 -17.30 48.32 49.59
CA ALA A 426 -15.98 47.68 49.48
C ALA A 426 -15.86 46.43 50.37
N ASP A 427 -16.54 46.47 51.51
CA ASP A 427 -16.62 45.42 52.53
C ASP A 427 -17.19 44.08 52.04
N ILE A 428 -18.16 44.09 51.11
CA ILE A 428 -18.72 42.85 50.52
C ILE A 428 -17.76 42.27 49.48
N GLY A 429 -17.05 43.14 48.77
CA GLY A 429 -16.02 42.75 47.79
C GLY A 429 -14.85 42.05 48.47
N ASP A 430 -14.39 42.61 49.59
CA ASP A 430 -13.29 42.06 50.37
C ASP A 430 -13.65 40.70 50.98
N ARG A 431 -14.86 40.57 51.54
CA ARG A 431 -15.36 39.30 52.09
C ARG A 431 -15.50 38.20 51.03
N LEU A 432 -15.93 38.54 49.81
CA LEU A 432 -16.01 37.59 48.69
C LEU A 432 -14.62 37.18 48.18
N ASN A 433 -13.66 38.09 48.19
CA ASN A 433 -12.30 37.80 47.79
C ASN A 433 -11.59 36.91 48.82
N GLU A 434 -11.85 37.11 50.11
CA GLU A 434 -11.37 36.25 51.19
C GLU A 434 -11.92 34.82 51.04
N MET A 435 -13.23 34.69 50.77
CA MET A 435 -13.89 33.40 50.50
C MET A 435 -13.32 32.68 49.28
N LYS A 436 -13.00 33.43 48.22
CA LYS A 436 -12.38 32.86 47.02
C LYS A 436 -10.95 32.38 47.29
N ARG A 437 -10.19 33.06 48.15
CA ARG A 437 -8.84 32.63 48.55
C ARG A 437 -8.90 31.36 49.40
N THR A 438 -9.81 31.29 50.37
CA THR A 438 -9.94 30.10 51.23
C THR A 438 -10.36 28.87 50.44
N LEU A 439 -11.30 29.02 49.50
CA LEU A 439 -11.73 27.92 48.62
C LEU A 439 -10.61 27.47 47.67
N ARG A 440 -9.82 28.40 47.10
CA ARG A 440 -8.67 28.03 46.27
C ARG A 440 -7.57 27.32 47.07
N ALA A 441 -7.32 27.75 48.31
CA ALA A 441 -6.36 27.09 49.18
C ALA A 441 -6.82 25.66 49.56
N ALA A 442 -8.12 25.47 49.78
CA ALA A 442 -8.71 24.15 50.05
C ALA A 442 -8.66 23.23 48.81
N CYS A 443 -8.98 23.74 47.61
CA CYS A 443 -8.87 22.98 46.37
C CYS A 443 -7.40 22.66 45.99
N ALA A 444 -6.43 23.46 46.44
CA ALA A 444 -5.00 23.22 46.25
C ALA A 444 -4.36 22.32 47.34
N GLY A 445 -5.15 21.81 48.29
CA GLY A 445 -4.68 20.84 49.29
C GLY A 445 -3.81 21.42 50.43
N VAL A 446 -3.79 22.74 50.63
CA VAL A 446 -2.98 23.37 51.69
C VAL A 446 -3.85 23.61 52.92
N SER A 447 -3.77 22.73 53.91
CA SER A 447 -4.38 22.95 55.23
C SER A 447 -3.56 23.98 56.02
N ARG A 448 -4.17 25.12 56.36
CA ARG A 448 -3.53 26.16 57.19
C ARG A 448 -3.68 25.75 58.65
N ALA A 449 -2.62 25.20 59.24
CA ALA A 449 -2.54 24.89 60.65
C ALA A 449 -2.81 26.16 61.49
N ALA A 450 -3.86 26.11 62.31
CA ALA A 450 -4.16 27.13 63.30
C ALA A 450 -3.07 27.10 64.37
N LYS A 451 -2.28 28.17 64.44
CA LYS A 451 -1.36 28.43 65.56
C LYS A 451 -2.11 29.25 66.60
N GLY A 452 -2.62 28.58 67.63
CA GLY A 452 -2.95 29.16 68.92
C GLY A 452 -2.32 28.27 69.99
N GLY A 453 -1.40 28.81 70.78
CA GLY A 453 -0.79 28.09 71.91
C GLY A 453 0.52 28.71 72.39
N PHE A 454 0.43 29.49 73.46
CA PHE A 454 1.47 29.68 74.49
C PHE A 454 1.18 28.65 75.61
N PRO A 455 2.12 28.35 76.54
CA PRO A 455 3.56 28.15 76.46
C PRO A 455 3.98 26.74 76.98
N ASP A 456 5.24 26.35 76.79
CA ASP A 456 6.18 26.03 77.89
C ASP A 456 7.48 25.42 77.37
N ASP A 457 8.58 26.02 77.81
CA ASP A 457 9.95 25.53 77.72
C ASP A 457 10.16 24.37 78.69
N ASP A 458 10.71 23.24 78.22
CA ASP A 458 11.79 22.61 78.97
C ASP A 458 12.69 21.70 78.11
N ARG A 459 14.00 21.95 78.25
CA ARG A 459 15.15 21.04 78.15
C ARG A 459 15.32 20.06 76.97
N SER A 460 16.30 20.42 76.12
CA SER A 460 17.59 19.71 75.94
C SER A 460 17.68 18.22 76.36
N GLN A 461 17.97 17.32 75.41
CA GLN A 461 19.28 16.63 75.30
C GLN A 461 19.33 15.54 74.19
N ASN A 462 20.31 15.74 73.30
CA ASN A 462 21.17 14.78 72.58
C ASN A 462 21.00 13.25 72.77
N ARG A 463 20.94 12.51 71.64
CA ARG A 463 21.85 11.39 71.25
C ARG A 463 21.43 10.84 69.87
N ALA A 464 22.26 11.01 68.83
CA ALA A 464 23.34 10.11 68.38
C ALA A 464 22.86 8.95 67.47
N GLY A 465 23.39 8.87 66.25
CA GLY A 465 23.34 7.67 65.41
C GLY A 465 23.41 7.91 63.90
N LYS A 466 24.62 7.84 63.32
CA LYS A 466 24.93 7.81 61.87
C LYS A 466 24.09 6.78 61.08
N PRO A 467 24.03 6.90 59.74
CA PRO A 467 24.08 5.73 58.86
C PRO A 467 25.38 5.66 58.04
N LYS A 468 25.96 4.45 58.02
CA LYS A 468 27.04 4.00 57.12
C LYS A 468 26.50 3.90 55.69
N GLY A 469 27.32 4.29 54.72
CA GLY A 469 27.16 3.89 53.33
C GLY A 469 27.73 2.48 53.09
N TYR A 470 27.29 1.86 51.98
CA TYR A 470 28.04 0.87 51.22
C TYR A 470 27.53 0.91 49.77
N GLY A 471 28.45 1.13 48.83
CA GLY A 471 28.33 0.66 47.46
C GLY A 471 29.26 -0.55 47.26
N VAL A 472 28.94 -1.40 46.29
CA VAL A 472 29.83 -2.38 45.61
C VAL A 472 29.15 -2.59 44.24
N GLN A 473 29.70 -2.22 43.07
CA GLN A 473 30.93 -2.59 42.35
C GLN A 473 30.85 -3.94 41.61
N ALA A 474 31.41 -3.92 40.39
CA ALA A 474 31.36 -4.91 39.33
C ALA A 474 32.46 -6.00 39.43
N VAL A 475 32.46 -6.86 38.40
CA VAL A 475 33.45 -7.87 37.95
C VAL A 475 33.16 -9.31 38.38
N VAL A 476 32.70 -10.15 37.43
CA VAL A 476 33.51 -11.12 36.65
C VAL A 476 32.96 -11.17 35.23
#